data_AF-A0A815XJP6-F1
#
_entry.id   AF-A0A815XJP6-F1
#
_cell.length_a   1.000
_cell.length_b   1.000
_cell.length_c   1.000
_cell.angle_alpha   90.00
_cell.angle_beta   90.00
_cell.angle_gamma   90.00
#
_symmetry.space_group_name_H-M   'P 1'
#
loop_
_entity.id
_entity.type
_entity.pdbx_description
1 polymer ?
#
loop_
_entity_poly.entity_id
_entity_poly.type
_entity_poly.pdbx_seq_one_letter_code
_entity_poly.pdbx_strand_id
1 'polypeptide(L)'
;MIFDNNTSESLYSQNPAEILSNLYLSSYKPAQDLILLKQLQINYILNLTGYEHNSNKLRFEFDYPPEITVKHIIMADEMKVKLSDHLNEAVEFIHNNIHNSPSNKLLVHCEAGISRSPTIVIAYLMRYHNYSLKTAYNYVKQRKNNIGPHASFFEQLIQFEQQYKNTLIPSICLHDYLIEQMLEGAAVGFTRDEISLALKKTNNQVNQAYNLLFSSRN
;
A
#
# COMPACT_ATOMS: atom_id res chain seq x y z
N MET A 1 27.51 -28.70 21.75
CA MET A 1 27.69 -28.11 20.41
C MET A 1 26.54 -28.57 19.55
N ILE A 2 25.62 -27.66 19.23
CA ILE A 2 25.09 -27.34 17.89
C ILE A 2 24.36 -26.03 18.13
N PHE A 3 24.96 -24.95 17.63
CA PHE A 3 24.29 -23.68 17.40
C PHE A 3 23.55 -23.83 16.08
N ASP A 4 22.29 -23.45 16.02
CA ASP A 4 21.65 -22.99 14.77
C ASP A 4 20.53 -22.00 15.17
N ASN A 5 20.80 -20.69 15.10
CA ASN A 5 20.65 -19.84 13.91
C ASN A 5 19.19 -19.63 13.53
N ASN A 6 18.51 -18.71 14.24
CA ASN A 6 17.36 -17.97 13.71
C ASN A 6 17.13 -16.63 14.42
N THR A 7 18.22 -15.90 14.71
CA THR A 7 18.16 -14.48 15.06
C THR A 7 18.40 -13.63 13.80
N SER A 8 17.35 -13.49 12.97
CA SER A 8 17.13 -12.32 12.08
C SER A 8 15.78 -12.36 11.34
N GLU A 9 14.71 -12.91 11.93
CA GLU A 9 13.37 -12.89 11.31
C GLU A 9 12.33 -12.27 12.26
N SER A 10 12.58 -11.04 12.70
CA SER A 10 11.51 -10.20 13.23
C SER A 10 11.73 -8.78 12.76
N LEU A 11 10.82 -8.26 11.92
CA LEU A 11 10.42 -6.85 12.03
C LEU A 11 9.08 -6.52 11.37
N TYR A 12 8.45 -7.42 10.61
CA TYR A 12 7.11 -7.21 10.05
C TYR A 12 6.17 -8.34 10.43
N SER A 13 5.00 -7.96 10.95
CA SER A 13 3.87 -8.85 11.20
C SER A 13 3.60 -9.69 9.94
N GLN A 14 3.76 -11.01 10.04
CA GLN A 14 3.22 -11.94 9.05
C GLN A 14 1.69 -11.89 9.04
N ASN A 15 1.05 -11.35 10.08
CA ASN A 15 -0.41 -11.25 10.12
C ASN A 15 -0.90 -10.03 9.32
N PRO A 16 -2.04 -10.16 8.62
CA PRO A 16 -2.75 -9.03 8.02
C PRO A 16 -3.05 -7.96 9.07
N ALA A 17 -2.87 -6.69 8.68
CA ALA A 17 -3.31 -5.57 9.50
C ALA A 17 -4.83 -5.42 9.38
N GLU A 18 -5.54 -5.47 10.50
CA GLU A 18 -6.96 -5.13 10.56
C GLU A 18 -7.12 -3.61 10.43
N ILE A 19 -7.67 -3.16 9.29
CA ILE A 19 -7.91 -1.75 8.98
C ILE A 19 -9.26 -1.31 9.55
N LEU A 20 -10.29 -2.10 9.28
CA LEU A 20 -11.63 -2.02 9.86
C LEU A 20 -12.01 -3.41 10.35
N SER A 21 -13.09 -3.54 11.11
CA SER A 21 -13.57 -4.84 11.64
C SER A 21 -13.77 -5.93 10.58
N ASN A 22 -13.97 -5.52 9.32
CA ASN A 22 -14.20 -6.37 8.16
C ASN A 22 -13.23 -6.11 6.98
N LEU A 23 -12.17 -5.32 7.17
CA LEU A 23 -11.20 -4.99 6.12
C LEU A 23 -9.76 -5.20 6.59
N TYR A 24 -9.03 -6.06 5.90
CA TYR A 24 -7.66 -6.45 6.22
C TYR A 24 -6.70 -6.07 5.10
N LEU A 25 -5.44 -5.80 5.45
CA LEU A 25 -4.38 -5.38 4.54
C LEU A 25 -3.11 -6.22 4.77
N SER A 26 -2.58 -6.85 3.72
CA SER A 26 -1.37 -7.68 3.82
C SER A 26 -0.45 -7.65 2.58
N SER A 27 0.68 -8.34 2.71
CA SER A 27 1.47 -8.88 1.60
C SER A 27 0.79 -10.13 1.00
N TYR A 28 1.41 -10.77 0.03
CA TYR A 28 0.86 -11.98 -0.59
C TYR A 28 0.87 -13.22 0.34
N LYS A 29 1.84 -13.33 1.26
CA LYS A 29 2.02 -14.55 2.08
C LYS A 29 0.76 -14.91 2.89
N PRO A 30 0.12 -13.97 3.59
CA PRO A 30 -1.09 -14.28 4.36
C PRO A 30 -2.30 -14.65 3.49
N ALA A 31 -2.33 -14.16 2.25
CA ALA A 31 -3.37 -14.54 1.30
C ALA A 31 -3.24 -16.00 0.84
N GLN A 32 -2.10 -16.66 1.07
CA GLN A 32 -1.89 -18.08 0.72
C GLN A 32 -2.05 -19.03 1.93
N ASP A 33 -2.30 -18.49 3.13
CA ASP A 33 -2.46 -19.28 4.35
C ASP A 33 -3.95 -19.56 4.62
N LEU A 34 -4.45 -20.70 4.15
CA LEU A 34 -5.85 -21.10 4.32
C LEU A 34 -6.28 -21.23 5.79
N ILE A 35 -5.36 -21.59 6.69
CA ILE A 35 -5.66 -21.71 8.12
C ILE A 35 -5.92 -20.33 8.68
N LEU A 36 -5.04 -19.37 8.36
CA LEU A 36 -5.18 -17.97 8.77
C LEU A 36 -6.43 -17.33 8.16
N LEU A 37 -6.70 -17.52 6.87
CA LEU A 37 -7.90 -16.99 6.22
C LEU A 37 -9.17 -17.52 6.89
N LYS A 38 -9.20 -18.81 7.25
CA LYS A 38 -10.32 -19.41 8.00
C LYS A 38 -10.45 -18.84 9.41
N GLN A 39 -9.33 -18.67 10.13
CA GLN A 39 -9.33 -18.07 11.47
C GLN A 39 -9.84 -16.63 11.47
N LEU A 40 -9.42 -15.84 10.47
CA LEU A 40 -9.89 -14.47 10.29
C LEU A 40 -11.31 -14.41 9.70
N GLN A 41 -11.84 -15.52 9.18
CA GLN A 41 -13.12 -15.64 8.49
C GLN A 41 -13.19 -14.79 7.20
N ILE A 42 -12.08 -14.73 6.46
CA ILE A 42 -12.03 -14.04 5.17
C ILE A 42 -12.88 -14.80 4.16
N ASN A 43 -13.79 -14.09 3.49
CA ASN A 43 -14.64 -14.61 2.42
C ASN A 43 -14.53 -13.77 1.13
N TYR A 44 -13.76 -12.67 1.15
CA TYR A 44 -13.39 -11.92 -0.04
C TYR A 44 -11.89 -11.62 -0.07
N ILE A 45 -11.28 -11.77 -1.23
CA ILE A 45 -9.90 -11.35 -1.47
C ILE A 45 -9.84 -10.41 -2.67
N LEU A 46 -9.15 -9.29 -2.49
CA LEU A 46 -8.75 -8.39 -3.57
C LEU A 46 -7.24 -8.49 -3.77
N ASN A 47 -6.85 -9.17 -4.85
CA ASN A 47 -5.46 -9.30 -5.27
C ASN A 47 -5.12 -8.19 -6.29
N LEU A 48 -4.17 -7.32 -5.91
CA LEU A 48 -3.70 -6.19 -6.73
C LEU A 48 -2.36 -6.46 -7.42
N THR A 49 -2.02 -7.72 -7.69
CA THR A 49 -0.79 -8.08 -8.39
C THR A 49 -1.00 -8.29 -9.88
N GLY A 50 0.07 -8.13 -10.66
CA GLY A 50 0.06 -8.42 -12.09
C GLY A 50 0.34 -9.88 -12.42
N TYR A 51 0.86 -10.11 -13.63
CA TYR A 51 1.22 -11.43 -14.12
C TYR A 51 2.64 -11.83 -13.75
N GLU A 52 2.92 -13.15 -13.70
CA GLU A 52 4.29 -13.65 -13.60
C GLU A 52 5.08 -13.21 -14.86
N HIS A 53 6.38 -12.95 -14.73
CA HIS A 53 7.20 -12.48 -15.86
C HIS A 53 7.12 -13.46 -17.05
N ASN A 54 6.87 -12.92 -18.24
CA ASN A 54 6.76 -13.67 -19.50
C ASN A 54 5.67 -14.77 -19.50
N SER A 55 4.60 -14.60 -18.70
CA SER A 55 3.45 -15.49 -18.71
C SER A 55 2.13 -14.71 -18.65
N ASN A 56 1.03 -15.37 -19.01
CA ASN A 56 -0.32 -14.86 -18.76
C ASN A 56 -0.89 -15.39 -17.42
N LYS A 57 -0.05 -15.98 -16.56
CA LYS A 57 -0.47 -16.52 -15.27
C LYS A 57 -0.48 -15.40 -14.24
N LEU A 58 -1.57 -15.26 -13.51
CA LEU A 58 -1.71 -14.26 -12.46
C LEU A 58 -0.74 -14.58 -11.31
N ARG A 59 -0.02 -13.58 -10.81
CA ARG A 59 0.78 -13.77 -9.60
C ARG A 59 -0.15 -14.06 -8.44
N PHE A 60 0.24 -15.03 -7.62
CA PHE A 60 -0.48 -15.42 -6.41
C PHE A 60 -1.94 -15.83 -6.68
N GLU A 61 -2.21 -16.36 -7.88
CA GLU A 61 -3.38 -17.20 -8.10
C GLU A 61 -3.22 -18.47 -7.26
N PHE A 62 -4.23 -18.77 -6.44
CA PHE A 62 -4.20 -19.83 -5.45
C PHE A 62 -5.53 -20.57 -5.47
N ASP A 63 -5.51 -21.85 -5.12
CA ASP A 63 -6.73 -22.67 -5.05
C ASP A 63 -7.46 -22.37 -3.75
N TYR A 64 -8.29 -21.33 -3.79
CA TYR A 64 -9.08 -20.91 -2.65
C TYR A 64 -10.32 -21.80 -2.50
N PRO A 65 -10.74 -22.08 -1.26
CA PRO A 65 -12.02 -22.72 -1.00
C PRO A 65 -13.18 -21.97 -1.71
N PRO A 66 -14.22 -22.69 -2.17
CA PRO A 66 -15.31 -22.09 -2.95
C PRO A 66 -16.10 -21.01 -2.21
N GLU A 67 -16.02 -20.97 -0.87
CA GLU A 67 -16.59 -19.92 -0.04
C GLU A 67 -15.85 -18.56 -0.10
N ILE A 68 -14.65 -18.52 -0.68
CA ILE A 68 -13.87 -17.29 -0.83
C ILE A 68 -14.03 -16.75 -2.26
N THR A 69 -14.63 -15.56 -2.38
CA THR A 69 -14.69 -14.85 -3.65
C THR A 69 -13.42 -14.03 -3.85
N VAL A 70 -12.69 -14.30 -4.93
CA VAL A 70 -11.45 -13.59 -5.26
C VAL A 70 -11.61 -12.71 -6.47
N LYS A 71 -11.15 -11.46 -6.36
CA LYS A 71 -11.03 -10.53 -7.48
C LYS A 71 -9.58 -10.18 -7.70
N HIS A 72 -9.13 -10.30 -8.95
CA HIS A 72 -7.81 -9.90 -9.38
C HIS A 72 -7.91 -8.60 -10.19
N ILE A 73 -7.14 -7.59 -9.79
CA ILE A 73 -6.98 -6.35 -10.56
C ILE A 73 -5.49 -6.19 -10.85
N ILE A 74 -5.15 -6.27 -12.14
CA ILE A 74 -3.76 -6.25 -12.61
C ILE A 74 -3.21 -4.83 -12.44
N MET A 75 -2.32 -4.69 -11.47
CA MET A 75 -1.65 -3.42 -11.17
C MET A 75 -0.14 -3.65 -11.07
N ALA A 76 0.60 -3.16 -12.07
CA ALA A 76 2.05 -3.09 -11.98
C ALA A 76 2.46 -2.01 -10.96
N ASP A 77 3.54 -2.23 -10.22
CA ASP A 77 4.05 -1.28 -9.21
C ASP A 77 5.05 -0.31 -9.86
N GLU A 78 4.59 0.42 -10.87
CA GLU A 78 5.46 1.22 -11.74
C GLU A 78 4.90 2.62 -11.98
N MET A 79 5.80 3.55 -12.32
CA MET A 79 5.46 4.96 -12.60
C MET A 79 4.34 5.16 -13.63
N LYS A 80 4.21 4.24 -14.60
CA LYS A 80 3.28 4.39 -15.73
C LYS A 80 1.85 3.94 -15.44
N VAL A 81 1.59 3.32 -14.29
CA VAL A 81 0.26 2.82 -13.97
C VAL A 81 -0.65 3.97 -13.52
N LYS A 82 -1.72 4.17 -14.28
CA LYS A 82 -2.82 5.05 -13.92
C LYS A 82 -3.69 4.34 -12.91
N LEU A 83 -3.51 4.69 -11.64
CA LEU A 83 -4.35 4.27 -10.54
C LEU A 83 -5.83 4.52 -10.86
N SER A 84 -6.17 5.64 -11.51
CA SER A 84 -7.54 6.01 -11.90
C SER A 84 -8.31 4.90 -12.61
N ASP A 85 -7.62 4.11 -13.44
CA ASP A 85 -8.23 3.09 -14.28
C ASP A 85 -8.69 1.88 -13.46
N HIS A 86 -8.08 1.69 -12.28
CA HIS A 86 -8.33 0.57 -11.38
C HIS A 86 -8.96 0.99 -10.06
N LEU A 87 -8.84 2.27 -9.68
CA LEU A 87 -9.21 2.80 -8.37
C LEU A 87 -10.69 2.61 -8.09
N ASN A 88 -11.54 3.01 -9.05
CA ASN A 88 -12.98 2.88 -8.91
C ASN A 88 -13.37 1.42 -8.73
N GLU A 89 -12.90 0.54 -9.61
CA GLU A 89 -13.22 -0.89 -9.55
C GLU A 89 -12.80 -1.53 -8.21
N ALA A 90 -11.58 -1.23 -7.74
CA ALA A 90 -11.04 -1.76 -6.50
C ALA A 90 -11.81 -1.24 -5.27
N VAL A 91 -12.06 0.06 -5.22
CA VAL A 91 -12.75 0.73 -4.11
C VAL A 91 -14.22 0.31 -4.03
N GLU A 92 -14.90 0.16 -5.17
CA GLU A 92 -16.26 -0.36 -5.23
C GLU A 92 -16.33 -1.84 -4.83
N PHE A 93 -15.36 -2.66 -5.23
CA PHE A 93 -15.29 -4.06 -4.80
C PHE A 93 -15.17 -4.16 -3.27
N ILE A 94 -14.34 -3.31 -2.65
CA ILE A 94 -14.25 -3.26 -1.18
C ILE A 94 -15.60 -2.86 -0.59
N HIS A 95 -16.15 -1.72 -1.01
CA HIS A 95 -17.37 -1.18 -0.43
C HIS A 95 -18.55 -2.14 -0.53
N ASN A 96 -18.85 -2.62 -1.74
CA ASN A 96 -20.00 -3.48 -1.97
C ASN A 96 -19.91 -4.75 -1.13
N ASN A 97 -18.75 -5.41 -1.09
CA ASN A 97 -18.65 -6.68 -0.37
C ASN A 97 -18.63 -6.53 1.14
N ILE A 98 -17.99 -5.50 1.71
CA ILE A 98 -17.95 -5.37 3.18
C ILE A 98 -19.25 -4.83 3.77
N HIS A 99 -20.09 -4.13 2.98
CA HIS A 99 -21.38 -3.63 3.43
C HIS A 99 -22.55 -4.58 3.15
N ASN A 100 -22.39 -5.56 2.25
CA ASN A 100 -23.43 -6.54 1.94
C ASN A 100 -23.86 -7.38 3.16
N SER A 101 -22.95 -7.67 4.09
CA SER A 101 -23.25 -8.41 5.31
C SER A 101 -22.23 -8.11 6.41
N PRO A 102 -22.63 -8.03 7.70
CA PRO A 102 -21.69 -7.89 8.81
C PRO A 102 -20.76 -9.10 8.97
N SER A 103 -21.10 -10.26 8.39
CA SER A 103 -20.23 -11.45 8.37
C SER A 103 -19.16 -11.42 7.29
N ASN A 104 -19.22 -10.45 6.36
CA ASN A 104 -18.26 -10.37 5.28
C ASN A 104 -16.96 -9.79 5.80
N LYS A 105 -15.84 -10.39 5.41
CA LYS A 105 -14.50 -9.90 5.72
C LYS A 105 -13.61 -10.03 4.50
N LEU A 106 -12.96 -8.92 4.18
CA LEU A 106 -12.22 -8.75 2.94
C LEU A 106 -10.74 -8.52 3.22
N LEU A 107 -9.88 -9.26 2.52
CA LEU A 107 -8.44 -9.07 2.54
C LEU A 107 -7.98 -8.38 1.24
N VAL A 108 -7.35 -7.23 1.35
CA VAL A 108 -6.67 -6.55 0.24
C VAL A 108 -5.18 -6.85 0.33
N HIS A 109 -4.60 -7.41 -0.73
CA HIS A 109 -3.16 -7.64 -0.78
C HIS A 109 -2.55 -7.26 -2.13
N CYS A 110 -1.24 -7.06 -2.09
CA CYS A 110 -0.41 -7.04 -3.29
C CYS A 110 0.76 -7.99 -3.05
N GLU A 111 1.96 -7.68 -3.55
CA GLU A 111 3.15 -8.48 -3.32
C GLU A 111 3.73 -8.19 -1.93
N ALA A 112 4.36 -7.03 -1.73
CA ALA A 112 4.99 -6.68 -0.45
C ALA A 112 3.99 -6.15 0.60
N GLY A 113 2.78 -5.75 0.18
CA GLY A 113 1.83 -5.05 1.05
C GLY A 113 2.25 -3.62 1.42
N ILE A 114 3.14 -3.01 0.63
CA ILE A 114 3.75 -1.70 0.94
C ILE A 114 3.18 -0.57 0.08
N SER A 115 2.97 -0.81 -1.23
CA SER A 115 2.63 0.25 -2.20
C SER A 115 1.18 0.13 -2.72
N ARG A 116 0.89 -0.85 -3.58
CA ARG A 116 -0.41 -1.02 -4.25
C ARG A 116 -1.59 -1.23 -3.30
N SER A 117 -1.54 -2.22 -2.40
CA SER A 117 -2.66 -2.50 -1.51
C SER A 117 -2.95 -1.40 -0.49
N PRO A 118 -1.95 -0.75 0.15
CA PRO A 118 -2.22 0.42 0.97
C PRO A 118 -2.83 1.59 0.19
N THR A 119 -2.40 1.81 -1.06
CA THR A 119 -2.94 2.88 -1.93
C THR A 119 -4.46 2.72 -2.11
N ILE A 120 -4.93 1.52 -2.45
CA ILE A 120 -6.35 1.23 -2.62
C ILE A 120 -7.12 1.40 -1.31
N VAL A 121 -6.57 0.90 -0.20
CA VAL A 121 -7.21 1.04 1.12
C VAL A 121 -7.32 2.50 1.54
N ILE A 122 -6.29 3.32 1.30
CA ILE A 122 -6.31 4.77 1.57
C ILE A 122 -7.41 5.44 0.75
N ALA A 123 -7.48 5.17 -0.56
CA ALA A 123 -8.52 5.73 -1.42
C ALA A 123 -9.94 5.30 -1.00
N TYR A 124 -10.10 4.04 -0.58
CA TYR A 124 -11.36 3.54 -0.04
C TYR A 124 -11.80 4.34 1.19
N LEU A 125 -10.90 4.56 2.16
CA LEU A 125 -11.19 5.36 3.36
C LEU A 125 -11.51 6.82 3.01
N MET A 126 -10.81 7.42 2.04
CA MET A 126 -11.11 8.77 1.59
C MET A 126 -12.52 8.88 1.00
N ARG A 127 -12.91 7.92 0.15
CA ARG A 127 -14.22 7.91 -0.52
C ARG A 127 -15.36 7.58 0.44
N TYR A 128 -15.24 6.49 1.19
CA TYR A 128 -16.37 5.92 1.94
C TYR A 128 -16.39 6.27 3.43
N HIS A 129 -15.28 6.73 3.99
CA HIS A 129 -15.22 7.23 5.37
C HIS A 129 -15.04 8.75 5.44
N ASN A 130 -15.09 9.44 4.29
CA ASN A 130 -14.92 10.88 4.19
C ASN A 130 -13.61 11.37 4.85
N TYR A 131 -12.55 10.57 4.82
CA TYR A 131 -11.25 10.96 5.34
C TYR A 131 -10.51 11.88 4.35
N SER A 132 -9.72 12.82 4.87
CA SER A 132 -8.67 13.46 4.07
C SER A 132 -7.56 12.46 3.76
N LEU A 133 -6.73 12.72 2.74
CA LEU A 133 -5.55 11.92 2.43
C LEU A 133 -4.67 11.74 3.66
N LYS A 134 -4.42 12.83 4.40
CA LYS A 134 -3.66 12.81 5.66
C LYS A 134 -4.28 11.88 6.70
N THR A 135 -5.59 11.96 6.89
CA THR A 135 -6.29 11.13 7.87
C THR A 135 -6.26 9.67 7.46
N ALA A 136 -6.56 9.35 6.20
CA ALA A 136 -6.56 7.99 5.69
C ALA A 136 -5.16 7.36 5.70
N TYR A 137 -4.14 8.09 5.23
CA TYR A 137 -2.75 7.62 5.24
C TYR A 137 -2.28 7.30 6.67
N ASN A 138 -2.48 8.23 7.62
CA ASN A 138 -2.09 8.01 9.01
C ASN A 138 -2.87 6.88 9.66
N TYR A 139 -4.17 6.76 9.37
CA TYR A 139 -5.01 5.68 9.89
C TYR A 139 -4.50 4.30 9.48
N VAL A 140 -4.06 4.14 8.22
CA VAL A 140 -3.48 2.89 7.72
C VAL A 140 -2.05 2.71 8.26
N LYS A 141 -1.21 3.75 8.27
CA LYS A 141 0.18 3.70 8.78
C LYS A 141 0.24 3.27 10.24
N GLN A 142 -0.69 3.73 11.07
CA GLN A 142 -0.78 3.32 12.49
C GLN A 142 -1.05 1.83 12.67
N ARG A 143 -1.76 1.19 11.72
CA ARG A 143 -2.10 -0.24 11.74
C ARG A 143 -1.09 -1.10 10.99
N LYS A 144 -0.43 -0.51 10.01
CA LYS A 144 0.63 -1.11 9.21
C LYS A 144 1.76 -0.10 9.02
N ASN A 145 2.74 -0.14 9.91
CA ASN A 145 3.81 0.86 10.00
C ASN A 145 4.75 0.90 8.78
N ASN A 146 4.72 -0.10 7.92
CA ASN A 146 5.62 -0.22 6.77
C ASN A 146 4.96 0.10 5.42
N ILE A 147 3.79 0.76 5.43
CA ILE A 147 3.25 1.28 4.17
C ILE A 147 4.13 2.40 3.61
N GLY A 148 4.20 2.44 2.28
CA GLY A 148 4.93 3.43 1.49
C GLY A 148 4.49 3.34 0.03
N PRO A 149 3.30 3.89 -0.32
CA PRO A 149 2.88 4.04 -1.71
C PRO A 149 3.98 4.60 -2.61
N HIS A 150 4.14 4.03 -3.81
CA HIS A 150 5.03 4.62 -4.79
C HIS A 150 4.66 6.09 -5.05
N ALA A 151 5.65 6.98 -5.27
CA ALA A 151 5.42 8.42 -5.40
C ALA A 151 4.34 8.77 -6.44
N SER A 152 4.35 8.08 -7.58
CA SER A 152 3.32 8.24 -8.63
C SER A 152 1.90 7.84 -8.18
N PHE A 153 1.76 6.86 -7.28
CA PHE A 153 0.46 6.52 -6.70
C PHE A 153 0.04 7.55 -5.66
N PHE A 154 0.99 8.06 -4.87
CA PHE A 154 0.71 9.09 -3.89
C PHE A 154 0.28 10.42 -4.54
N GLU A 155 0.90 10.81 -5.65
CA GLU A 155 0.44 11.93 -6.49
C GLU A 155 -1.00 11.73 -6.99
N GLN A 156 -1.35 10.51 -7.39
CA GLN A 156 -2.71 10.20 -7.82
C GLN A 156 -3.70 10.20 -6.65
N LEU A 157 -3.28 9.85 -5.43
CA LEU A 157 -4.09 10.02 -4.21
C LEU A 157 -4.31 11.49 -3.86
N ILE A 158 -3.31 12.36 -4.09
CA ILE A 158 -3.44 13.82 -3.95
C ILE A 158 -4.51 14.34 -4.92
N GLN A 159 -4.44 13.95 -6.19
CA GLN A 159 -5.44 14.31 -7.20
C GLN A 159 -6.84 13.78 -6.84
N PHE A 160 -6.90 12.54 -6.34
CA PHE A 160 -8.14 11.92 -5.89
C PHE A 160 -8.77 12.69 -4.71
N GLU A 161 -7.97 13.15 -3.74
CA GLU A 161 -8.45 14.01 -2.66
C GLU A 161 -9.05 15.30 -3.21
N GLN A 162 -8.31 16.01 -4.06
CA GLN A 162 -8.72 17.29 -4.61
C GLN A 162 -10.06 17.18 -5.35
N GLN A 163 -10.22 16.12 -6.16
CA GLN A 163 -11.46 15.85 -6.88
C GLN A 163 -12.60 15.48 -5.94
N TYR A 164 -12.40 14.55 -5.01
CA TYR A 164 -13.50 14.02 -4.18
C TYR A 164 -13.92 14.99 -3.07
N LYS A 165 -12.98 15.75 -2.52
CA LYS A 165 -13.22 16.77 -1.48
C LYS A 165 -13.53 18.14 -2.04
N ASN A 166 -13.42 18.33 -3.36
CA ASN A 166 -13.52 19.63 -4.02
C ASN A 166 -12.61 20.69 -3.35
N THR A 167 -11.34 20.33 -3.12
CA THR A 167 -10.32 21.19 -2.51
C THR A 167 -9.17 21.41 -3.47
N LEU A 168 -8.60 22.61 -3.48
CA LEU A 168 -7.37 22.91 -4.22
C LEU A 168 -6.12 22.52 -3.43
N ILE A 169 -6.20 22.62 -2.10
CA ILE A 169 -5.07 22.35 -1.20
C ILE A 169 -5.20 20.92 -0.69
N PRO A 170 -4.26 20.02 -1.05
CA PRO A 170 -4.27 18.66 -0.51
C PRO A 170 -3.82 18.67 0.95
N SER A 171 -4.29 17.69 1.71
CA SER A 171 -3.94 17.58 3.13
C SER A 171 -2.51 17.06 3.37
N ILE A 172 -1.88 16.48 2.35
CA ILE A 172 -0.44 16.19 2.29
C ILE A 172 0.07 16.67 0.92
N CYS A 173 1.18 17.41 0.90
CA CYS A 173 1.87 17.72 -0.35
C CYS A 173 2.91 16.63 -0.68
N LEU A 174 3.17 16.40 -1.97
CA LEU A 174 4.10 15.37 -2.41
C LEU A 174 5.51 15.55 -1.81
N HIS A 175 5.99 16.80 -1.72
CA HIS A 175 7.33 17.09 -1.23
C HIS A 175 7.52 16.60 0.22
N ASP A 176 6.55 16.89 1.10
CA ASP A 176 6.59 16.44 2.49
C ASP A 176 6.51 14.92 2.58
N TYR A 177 5.65 14.28 1.77
CA TYR A 177 5.57 12.83 1.72
C TYR A 177 6.92 12.18 1.36
N LEU A 178 7.60 12.69 0.34
CA LEU A 178 8.89 12.15 -0.09
C LEU A 178 9.97 12.31 0.96
N ILE A 179 9.97 13.43 1.70
CA ILE A 179 10.88 13.64 2.83
C ILE A 179 10.69 12.53 3.87
N GLU A 180 9.45 12.27 4.30
CA GLU A 180 9.18 11.22 5.29
C GLU A 180 9.62 9.84 4.78
N GLN A 181 9.32 9.52 3.51
CA GLN A 181 9.72 8.24 2.93
C GLN A 181 11.23 8.06 2.85
N MET A 182 11.97 9.13 2.55
CA MET A 182 13.44 9.08 2.52
C MET A 182 14.03 8.96 3.93
N LEU A 183 13.46 9.65 4.93
CA LEU A 183 13.85 9.57 6.34
C LEU A 183 13.63 8.17 6.93
N GLU A 184 12.57 7.48 6.51
CA GLU A 184 12.27 6.10 6.91
C GLU A 184 13.11 5.05 6.14
N GLY A 185 13.81 5.47 5.08
CA GLY A 185 14.49 4.60 4.13
C GLY A 185 16.02 4.70 4.13
N ALA A 186 16.61 4.73 2.93
CA ALA A 186 18.07 4.71 2.79
C ALA A 186 18.73 6.03 3.27
N ALA A 187 18.00 7.14 3.36
CA ALA A 187 18.54 8.42 3.83
C ALA A 187 18.49 8.57 5.36
N VAL A 188 18.30 7.47 6.11
CA VAL A 188 18.50 7.47 7.56
C VAL A 188 19.89 8.03 7.88
N GLY A 189 19.92 9.09 8.68
CA GLY A 189 21.12 9.82 9.05
C GLY A 189 21.33 11.14 8.32
N PHE A 190 20.50 11.49 7.33
CA PHE A 190 20.35 12.87 6.85
C PHE A 190 19.24 13.59 7.63
N THR A 191 19.38 14.89 7.77
CA THR A 191 18.38 15.78 8.35
C THR A 191 17.24 16.03 7.36
N ARG A 192 16.08 16.45 7.89
CA ARG A 192 14.93 16.86 7.08
C ARG A 192 15.29 17.94 6.06
N ASP A 193 16.11 18.91 6.46
CA ASP A 193 16.50 20.05 5.64
C ASP A 193 17.44 19.65 4.50
N GLU A 194 18.39 18.75 4.74
CA GLU A 194 19.24 18.18 3.70
C GLU A 194 18.42 17.47 2.63
N ILE A 195 17.47 16.62 3.06
CA ILE A 195 16.58 15.88 2.14
C ILE A 195 15.67 16.84 1.38
N SER A 196 15.06 17.82 2.06
CA SER A 196 14.22 18.83 1.41
C SER A 196 15.00 19.61 0.34
N LEU A 197 16.24 20.01 0.64
CA LEU A 197 17.09 20.72 -0.31
C LEU A 197 17.44 19.84 -1.52
N ALA A 198 17.77 18.56 -1.30
CA ALA A 198 18.07 17.62 -2.38
C ALA A 198 16.84 17.42 -3.30
N LEU A 199 15.66 17.18 -2.71
CA LEU A 199 14.41 17.03 -3.46
C LEU A 199 14.04 18.30 -4.24
N LYS A 200 14.26 19.50 -3.66
CA LYS A 200 14.05 20.77 -4.38
C LYS A 200 14.96 20.89 -5.59
N LYS A 201 16.24 20.53 -5.45
CA LYS A 201 17.22 20.57 -6.56
C LYS A 201 16.90 19.59 -7.67
N THR A 202 16.19 18.50 -7.38
CA THR A 202 15.88 17.44 -8.35
C THR A 202 14.43 17.43 -8.80
N ASN A 203 13.66 18.48 -8.49
CA ASN A 203 12.23 18.54 -8.77
C ASN A 203 11.49 17.27 -8.30
N ASN A 204 11.73 16.87 -7.05
CA ASN A 204 11.17 15.69 -6.39
C ASN A 204 11.56 14.33 -7.01
N GLN A 205 12.60 14.28 -7.85
CA GLN A 205 13.12 13.00 -8.35
C GLN A 205 13.94 12.31 -7.25
N VAL A 206 13.32 11.31 -6.61
CA VAL A 206 13.87 10.61 -5.42
C VAL A 206 15.25 9.99 -5.69
N ASN A 207 15.42 9.28 -6.81
CA ASN A 207 16.72 8.66 -7.14
C ASN A 207 17.83 9.69 -7.33
N GLN A 208 17.51 10.83 -7.96
CA GLN A 208 18.48 11.92 -8.10
C GLN A 208 18.77 12.59 -6.75
N ALA A 209 17.76 12.72 -5.89
CA ALA A 209 17.94 13.29 -4.56
C ALA A 209 18.86 12.41 -3.70
N TYR A 210 18.70 11.08 -3.75
CA TYR A 210 19.64 10.14 -3.13
C TYR A 210 21.06 10.33 -3.66
N ASN A 211 21.23 10.39 -4.98
CA ASN A 211 22.56 10.61 -5.57
C ASN A 211 23.21 11.90 -5.05
N LEU A 212 22.46 13.01 -5.00
CA LEU A 212 22.98 14.27 -4.46
C LEU A 212 23.39 14.16 -2.99
N LEU A 213 22.55 13.54 -2.15
CA LEU A 213 22.81 13.39 -0.72
C LEU A 213 24.08 12.57 -0.47
N PHE A 214 24.19 11.41 -1.11
CA PHE A 214 25.33 10.51 -0.90
C PHE A 214 26.62 10.99 -1.58
N SER A 215 26.54 11.70 -2.71
CA SER A 215 27.71 12.34 -3.31
C SER A 215 28.28 13.47 -2.46
N SER A 216 27.48 14.11 -1.61
CA SER A 216 27.95 15.22 -0.75
C SER A 216 28.68 14.77 0.52
N ARG A 217 28.69 13.46 0.83
CA ARG A 217 29.35 12.87 2.00
C ARG A 217 30.68 12.16 1.69
N ASN A 218 31.06 12.07 0.41
CA ASN A 218 32.36 11.57 -0.05
C ASN A 218 33.28 12.73 -0.40
#